data_AF-A0A1T4LC42-F1
#
_entry.id   AF-A0A1T4LC42-F1
#
_cell.length_a   1.000
_cell.length_b   1.000
_cell.length_c   1.000
_cell.angle_alpha   90.00
_cell.angle_beta   90.00
_cell.angle_gamma   90.00
#
_symmetry.space_group_name_H-M   'P 1'
#
loop_
_entity.id
_entity.type
_entity.pdbx_description
1 polymer ?
#
loop_
_entity_poly.entity_id
_entity_poly.type
_entity_poly.pdbx_seq_one_letter_code
_entity_poly.pdbx_strand_id
1 'polypeptide(L)'
;MAKKSTWKKEKACNHLLQELFSSASKAGDRAIKYPLEHDLYITSVYHSIEHAYPSISDEKKYKFLKETFKDIILEEKEWSEDLLIDHYNKKCHSLYKSGCMEYHVIIMLSICPEVSISNKKIGSVNLSFYPKIPEKYQSSRQNLFSKIKCLGVSEDSDFTCCIAKCHALDESYAVSQSLEAIDFIRGAMMLTISNPLSMGSMGEIRSKIQNPFFVGNIHTAHFPDGNMVNENLYWYEQEYRKRKLSTLKLEGFEDFFESVMSLNKKNKGIFLAISKIMKGLSLAFDNQSDSLKIIKIWAILDEVFNIKQFEMRKILSYFIDGSKKNLAGDILSSIRNSRNSIAHDIKSSQISLDHQLRFLFEQLKQLIVGLIKNESRFKSISEYKKLALMIEKTTH
;
A
#
# COMPACT_ATOMS: atom_id res chain seq x y z
N MET A 1 16.20 12.76 22.78
CA MET A 1 16.56 13.49 21.54
C MET A 1 15.98 12.72 20.36
N ALA A 2 15.28 13.39 19.42
CA ALA A 2 14.85 12.74 18.19
C ALA A 2 16.11 12.37 17.37
N LYS A 3 16.12 11.17 16.78
CA LYS A 3 17.18 10.76 15.83
C LYS A 3 17.19 11.79 14.69
N LYS A 4 18.37 12.29 14.30
CA LYS A 4 18.54 13.19 13.15
C LYS A 4 18.70 12.36 11.88
N SER A 5 18.33 12.93 10.73
CA SER A 5 18.65 12.34 9.43
C SER A 5 20.15 12.44 9.20
N THR A 6 20.72 11.42 8.57
CA THR A 6 22.17 11.29 8.33
C THR A 6 22.44 10.75 6.93
N TRP A 7 23.63 10.97 6.38
CA TRP A 7 24.04 10.33 5.13
C TRP A 7 24.16 8.81 5.29
N LYS A 8 23.73 8.05 4.28
CA LYS A 8 24.11 6.63 4.15
C LYS A 8 25.62 6.59 3.90
N LYS A 9 26.34 5.62 4.50
CA LYS A 9 27.82 5.58 4.57
C LYS A 9 28.56 5.35 3.22
N GLU A 10 28.02 5.80 2.09
CA GLU A 10 28.61 5.60 0.76
C GLU A 10 29.29 6.88 0.24
N LYS A 11 30.50 6.71 -0.32
CA LYS A 11 31.34 7.77 -0.92
C LYS A 11 30.74 8.47 -2.15
N ALA A 12 29.56 8.05 -2.62
CA ALA A 12 28.93 8.55 -3.85
C ALA A 12 28.26 9.93 -3.70
N CYS A 13 28.10 10.44 -2.47
CA CYS A 13 27.30 11.63 -2.22
C CYS A 13 28.00 12.95 -2.63
N ASN A 14 29.32 13.05 -2.45
CA ASN A 14 30.04 14.31 -2.66
C ASN A 14 29.99 14.78 -4.12
N HIS A 15 30.20 13.86 -5.07
CA HIS A 15 30.12 14.19 -6.49
C HIS A 15 28.71 14.62 -6.92
N LEU A 16 27.67 13.93 -6.40
CA LEU A 16 26.28 14.30 -6.68
C LEU A 16 25.94 15.69 -6.15
N LEU A 17 26.40 16.02 -4.95
CA LEU A 17 26.18 17.34 -4.36
C LEU A 17 26.95 18.43 -5.12
N GLN A 18 28.19 18.15 -5.55
CA GLN A 18 28.97 19.07 -6.38
C GLN A 18 28.25 19.41 -7.68
N GLU A 19 27.79 18.41 -8.44
CA GLU A 19 27.03 18.63 -9.68
C GLU A 19 25.70 19.36 -9.42
N LEU A 20 25.01 19.00 -8.34
CA LEU A 20 23.74 19.62 -7.99
C LEU A 20 23.87 21.12 -7.70
N PHE A 21 24.86 21.51 -6.88
CA PHE A 21 25.08 22.92 -6.55
C PHE A 21 25.78 23.70 -7.67
N SER A 22 26.65 23.08 -8.47
CA SER A 22 27.36 23.76 -9.57
C SER A 22 26.44 24.02 -10.78
N SER A 23 25.45 23.16 -11.01
CA SER A 23 24.50 23.29 -12.11
C SER A 23 23.39 24.32 -11.86
N ALA A 24 23.26 24.81 -10.63
CA ALA A 24 22.26 25.80 -10.24
C ALA A 24 22.87 27.20 -10.10
N SER A 25 22.15 28.22 -10.56
CA SER A 25 22.58 29.61 -10.45
C SER A 25 21.42 30.52 -10.08
N LYS A 26 21.73 31.61 -9.37
CA LYS A 26 20.74 32.62 -9.00
C LYS A 26 20.30 33.41 -10.24
N ALA A 27 19.00 33.48 -10.47
CA ALA A 27 18.36 34.19 -11.58
C ALA A 27 17.48 35.35 -11.07
N GLY A 28 18.06 36.20 -10.22
CA GLY A 28 17.37 37.30 -9.52
C GLY A 28 17.20 37.03 -8.02
N ASP A 29 16.51 37.92 -7.30
CA ASP A 29 16.50 37.90 -5.83
C ASP A 29 15.85 36.64 -5.21
N ARG A 30 14.92 36.00 -5.91
CA ARG A 30 14.18 34.81 -5.42
C ARG A 30 14.05 33.66 -6.42
N ALA A 31 14.73 33.76 -7.56
CA ALA A 31 14.63 32.75 -8.61
C ALA A 31 15.97 32.04 -8.78
N ILE A 32 15.90 30.74 -9.07
CA ILE A 32 17.05 29.88 -9.34
C ILE A 32 16.83 29.26 -10.70
N LYS A 33 17.87 29.30 -11.53
CA LYS A 33 17.93 28.62 -12.82
C LYS A 33 18.80 27.39 -12.68
N TYR A 34 18.27 26.24 -13.10
CA TYR A 34 18.97 24.96 -13.13
C TYR A 34 18.48 24.14 -14.33
N PRO A 35 19.29 23.20 -14.83
CA PRO A 35 18.92 22.35 -15.96
C PRO A 35 17.91 21.28 -15.56
N LEU A 36 17.34 20.56 -16.53
CA LEU A 36 16.28 19.57 -16.31
C LEU A 36 16.75 18.42 -15.39
N GLU A 37 18.01 18.03 -15.51
CA GLU A 37 18.67 16.95 -14.79
C GLU A 37 18.77 17.22 -13.28
N HIS A 38 18.60 18.49 -12.85
CA HIS A 38 18.72 18.89 -11.46
C HIS A 38 17.72 18.16 -10.54
N ASP A 39 16.50 17.87 -11.02
CA ASP A 39 15.53 17.10 -10.24
C ASP A 39 15.95 15.63 -10.07
N LEU A 40 16.71 15.06 -11.02
CA LEU A 40 17.30 13.72 -10.87
C LEU A 40 18.42 13.71 -9.83
N TYR A 41 19.22 14.77 -9.76
CA TYR A 41 20.24 14.93 -8.73
C TYR A 41 19.62 15.05 -7.33
N ILE A 42 18.60 15.90 -7.14
CA ILE A 42 17.89 16.00 -5.85
C ILE A 42 17.31 14.64 -5.45
N THR A 43 16.70 13.94 -6.40
CA THR A 43 16.16 12.58 -6.17
C THR A 43 17.23 11.59 -5.76
N SER A 44 18.41 11.64 -6.38
CA SER A 44 19.54 10.77 -6.01
C SER A 44 20.10 11.11 -4.63
N VAL A 45 20.18 12.40 -4.29
CA VAL A 45 20.58 12.87 -2.95
C VAL A 45 19.56 12.42 -1.91
N TYR A 46 18.26 12.57 -2.18
CA TYR A 46 17.20 12.11 -1.28
C TYR A 46 17.39 10.63 -0.90
N HIS A 47 17.59 9.75 -1.89
CA HIS A 47 17.83 8.34 -1.64
C HIS A 47 19.17 8.04 -0.94
N SER A 48 20.12 8.97 -0.93
CA SER A 48 21.39 8.87 -0.20
C SER A 48 21.25 9.26 1.29
N ILE A 49 20.10 9.76 1.72
CA ILE A 49 19.84 10.15 3.12
C ILE A 49 19.15 8.98 3.86
N GLU A 50 19.64 8.66 5.06
CA GLU A 50 18.89 7.92 6.07
C GLU A 50 17.95 8.91 6.78
N HIS A 51 16.70 8.97 6.32
CA HIS A 51 15.72 9.92 6.84
C HIS A 51 15.30 9.58 8.27
N ALA A 52 15.33 10.59 9.14
CA ALA A 52 14.60 10.56 10.39
C ALA A 52 13.11 10.91 10.17
N TYR A 53 12.33 10.87 11.25
CA TYR A 53 10.90 11.27 11.25
C TYR A 53 10.02 10.41 10.33
N PRO A 54 9.78 9.13 10.67
CA PRO A 54 8.96 8.23 9.86
C PRO A 54 7.48 8.67 9.74
N SER A 55 7.02 9.59 10.59
CA SER A 55 5.67 10.15 10.59
C SER A 55 5.48 11.36 9.68
N ILE A 56 6.53 11.79 8.96
CA ILE A 56 6.44 12.80 7.90
C ILE A 56 6.44 12.03 6.58
N SER A 57 5.55 12.38 5.65
CA SER A 57 5.50 11.74 4.33
C SER A 57 6.78 11.98 3.53
N ASP A 58 7.13 11.02 2.67
CA ASP A 58 8.31 11.12 1.83
C ASP A 58 8.20 12.27 0.82
N GLU A 59 6.99 12.56 0.34
CA GLU A 59 6.70 13.74 -0.49
C GLU A 59 7.04 15.05 0.23
N LYS A 60 6.66 15.17 1.51
CA LYS A 60 6.96 16.35 2.33
C LYS A 60 8.45 16.44 2.65
N LYS A 61 9.11 15.31 2.97
CA LYS A 61 10.57 15.25 3.17
C LYS A 61 11.31 15.66 1.90
N TYR A 62 10.91 15.15 0.75
CA TYR A 62 11.50 15.50 -0.54
C TYR A 62 11.32 16.99 -0.85
N LYS A 63 10.13 17.53 -0.61
CA LYS A 63 9.85 18.97 -0.73
C LYS A 63 10.74 19.80 0.20
N PHE A 64 10.88 19.43 1.47
CA PHE A 64 11.78 20.12 2.40
C PHE A 64 13.24 20.07 1.94
N LEU A 65 13.70 18.94 1.41
CA LEU A 65 15.04 18.83 0.85
C LEU A 65 15.22 19.79 -0.34
N LYS A 66 14.27 19.80 -1.29
CA LYS A 66 14.28 20.71 -2.44
C LYS A 66 14.24 22.18 -2.01
N GLU A 67 13.45 22.54 -1.01
CA GLU A 67 13.44 23.88 -0.42
C GLU A 67 14.77 24.21 0.24
N THR A 68 15.36 23.31 1.02
CA THR A 68 16.67 23.51 1.62
C THR A 68 17.75 23.78 0.57
N PHE A 69 17.74 23.06 -0.55
CA PHE A 69 18.65 23.35 -1.66
C PHE A 69 18.50 24.78 -2.18
N LYS A 70 17.24 25.21 -2.37
CA LYS A 70 16.96 26.57 -2.84
C LYS A 70 17.44 27.61 -1.84
N ASP A 71 17.16 27.39 -0.56
CA ASP A 71 17.53 28.31 0.52
C ASP A 71 19.06 28.48 0.56
N ILE A 72 19.83 27.38 0.51
CA ILE A 72 21.31 27.42 0.50
C ILE A 72 21.83 28.19 -0.72
N ILE A 73 21.31 27.97 -1.92
CA ILE A 73 21.77 28.68 -3.13
C ILE A 73 21.46 30.19 -3.06
N LEU A 74 20.35 30.58 -2.43
CA LEU A 74 19.91 31.97 -2.38
C LEU A 74 20.57 32.78 -1.27
N GLU A 75 20.84 32.14 -0.13
CA GLU A 75 21.23 32.79 1.13
C GLU A 75 22.70 32.56 1.50
N GLU A 76 23.29 31.42 1.12
CA GLU A 76 24.63 31.03 1.55
C GLU A 76 25.65 31.23 0.43
N LYS A 77 26.86 31.69 0.79
CA LYS A 77 27.97 31.86 -0.17
C LYS A 77 28.73 30.56 -0.42
N GLU A 78 28.69 29.64 0.54
CA GLU A 78 29.37 28.35 0.50
C GLU A 78 28.41 27.26 0.99
N TRP A 79 28.50 26.07 0.40
CA TRP A 79 27.68 24.93 0.78
C TRP A 79 28.57 23.81 1.33
N SER A 80 28.00 23.00 2.22
CA SER A 80 28.62 21.76 2.71
C SER A 80 27.56 20.69 2.95
N GLU A 81 27.99 19.43 3.01
CA GLU A 81 27.08 18.30 3.25
C GLU A 81 26.38 18.38 4.60
N ASP A 82 27.12 18.83 5.62
CA ASP A 82 26.60 19.02 6.98
C ASP A 82 25.59 20.16 7.03
N LEU A 83 25.86 21.27 6.32
CA LEU A 83 24.94 22.41 6.25
C LEU A 83 23.60 22.01 5.63
N LEU A 84 23.64 21.27 4.52
CA LEU A 84 22.45 20.73 3.85
C LEU A 84 21.63 19.85 4.80
N ILE A 85 22.27 18.87 5.44
CA ILE A 85 21.60 17.96 6.37
C ILE A 85 21.03 18.69 7.59
N ASP A 86 21.76 19.67 8.14
CA ASP A 86 21.27 20.43 9.29
C ASP A 86 20.08 21.32 8.91
N HIS A 87 20.09 22.01 7.78
CA HIS A 87 18.95 22.80 7.32
C HIS A 87 17.72 21.92 7.01
N TYR A 88 17.95 20.79 6.35
CA TYR A 88 16.90 19.80 6.11
C TYR A 88 16.31 19.27 7.43
N ASN A 89 17.16 18.89 8.39
CA ASN A 89 16.73 18.44 9.70
C ASN A 89 15.98 19.52 10.48
N LYS A 90 16.37 20.80 10.39
CA LYS A 90 15.66 21.93 11.01
C LYS A 90 14.21 22.01 10.50
N LYS A 91 14.00 21.93 9.18
CA LYS A 91 12.64 21.95 8.57
C LYS A 91 11.81 20.75 9.04
N CYS A 92 12.35 19.53 8.94
CA CYS A 92 11.66 18.33 9.42
C CYS A 92 11.32 18.41 10.92
N HIS A 93 12.27 18.86 11.74
CA HIS A 93 12.08 18.98 13.18
C HIS A 93 11.06 20.07 13.54
N SER A 94 11.01 21.17 12.78
CA SER A 94 10.01 22.22 12.96
C SER A 94 8.59 21.68 12.75
N LEU A 95 8.35 20.95 11.66
CA LEU A 95 7.06 20.28 11.43
C LEU A 95 6.76 19.23 12.51
N TYR A 96 7.76 18.44 12.91
CA TYR A 96 7.57 17.47 13.99
C TYR A 96 7.14 18.14 15.30
N LYS A 97 7.70 19.32 15.60
CA LYS A 97 7.37 20.13 16.79
C LYS A 97 5.99 20.77 16.74
N SER A 98 5.45 21.09 15.57
CA SER A 98 4.09 21.65 15.46
C SER A 98 3.01 20.65 15.90
N GLY A 99 3.36 19.36 15.97
CA GLY A 99 2.45 18.31 16.42
C GLY A 99 1.53 17.82 15.30
N CYS A 100 0.81 16.73 15.60
CA CYS A 100 -0.15 16.15 14.66
C CYS A 100 -1.46 16.94 14.67
N MET A 101 -2.09 17.03 13.49
CA MET A 101 -3.46 17.54 13.33
C MET A 101 -4.41 16.39 13.00
N GLU A 102 -5.69 16.58 13.30
CA GLU A 102 -6.74 15.66 12.89
C GLU A 102 -7.11 15.88 11.42
N TYR A 103 -7.11 14.79 10.65
CA TYR A 103 -7.50 14.75 9.25
C TYR A 103 -8.63 13.77 9.04
N HIS A 104 -9.56 14.15 8.16
CA HIS A 104 -10.62 13.30 7.64
C HIS A 104 -10.36 13.05 6.16
N VAL A 105 -9.94 11.84 5.81
CA VAL A 105 -9.69 11.44 4.42
C VAL A 105 -10.96 10.79 3.87
N ILE A 106 -11.45 11.30 2.74
CA ILE A 106 -12.65 10.81 2.06
C ILE A 106 -12.22 9.86 0.94
N ILE A 107 -12.63 8.60 1.07
CA ILE A 107 -12.30 7.50 0.16
C ILE A 107 -13.61 6.86 -0.29
N MET A 108 -13.85 6.82 -1.60
CA MET A 108 -15.01 6.09 -2.14
C MET A 108 -14.64 4.62 -2.27
N LEU A 109 -15.53 3.72 -1.88
CA LEU A 109 -15.31 2.27 -1.91
C LEU A 109 -16.40 1.62 -2.77
N SER A 110 -16.02 0.75 -3.71
CA SER A 110 -16.89 0.14 -4.74
C SER A 110 -17.87 -0.91 -4.20
N ILE A 111 -18.54 -0.58 -3.12
CA ILE A 111 -19.54 -1.39 -2.45
C ILE A 111 -20.88 -0.66 -2.62
N CYS A 112 -21.93 -1.45 -2.87
CA CYS A 112 -23.29 -0.95 -2.93
C CYS A 112 -23.64 -0.20 -1.61
N PRO A 113 -24.17 1.03 -1.66
CA PRO A 113 -24.54 1.80 -0.46
C PRO A 113 -25.48 1.10 0.50
N GLU A 114 -26.27 0.12 0.03
CA GLU A 114 -27.18 -0.71 0.80
C GLU A 114 -26.46 -1.77 1.65
N VAL A 115 -25.20 -2.09 1.34
CA VAL A 115 -24.39 -3.03 2.13
C VAL A 115 -23.82 -2.28 3.33
N SER A 116 -24.38 -2.55 4.51
CA SER A 116 -23.91 -1.97 5.77
C SER A 116 -22.55 -2.55 6.18
N ILE A 117 -21.58 -1.68 6.43
CA ILE A 117 -20.26 -2.04 6.96
C ILE A 117 -20.11 -1.36 8.32
N SER A 118 -19.73 -2.12 9.34
CA SER A 118 -19.50 -1.57 10.67
C SER A 118 -18.28 -0.64 10.70
N ASN A 119 -18.31 0.36 11.59
CA ASN A 119 -17.15 1.24 11.79
C ASN A 119 -15.96 0.42 12.31
N LYS A 120 -14.78 0.65 11.75
CA LYS A 120 -13.56 -0.11 12.08
C LYS A 120 -12.45 0.79 12.59
N LYS A 121 -11.61 0.26 13.48
CA LYS A 121 -10.39 0.92 13.94
C LYS A 121 -9.17 0.08 13.59
N ILE A 122 -8.25 0.66 12.82
CA ILE A 122 -7.02 -0.02 12.37
C ILE A 122 -5.85 0.88 12.73
N GLY A 123 -5.06 0.45 13.72
CA GLY A 123 -4.01 1.28 14.29
C GLY A 123 -4.58 2.59 14.86
N SER A 124 -4.08 3.72 14.35
CA SER A 124 -4.51 5.09 14.68
C SER A 124 -5.70 5.59 13.84
N VAL A 125 -6.12 4.84 12.81
CA VAL A 125 -7.16 5.27 11.87
C VAL A 125 -8.52 4.72 12.29
N ASN A 126 -9.51 5.60 12.39
CA ASN A 126 -10.92 5.22 12.57
C ASN A 126 -11.67 5.38 11.25
N LEU A 127 -12.21 4.28 10.75
CA LEU A 127 -12.95 4.21 9.49
C LEU A 127 -14.44 4.21 9.78
N SER A 128 -15.16 5.12 9.14
CA SER A 128 -16.63 5.20 9.21
C SER A 128 -17.21 5.12 7.81
N PHE A 129 -18.27 4.33 7.63
CA PHE A 129 -18.87 4.05 6.34
C PHE A 129 -20.25 4.69 6.23
N TYR A 130 -20.50 5.37 5.12
CA TYR A 130 -21.73 6.10 4.86
C TYR A 130 -22.26 5.75 3.46
N PRO A 131 -23.58 5.61 3.27
CA PRO A 131 -24.16 5.35 1.96
C PRO A 131 -23.87 6.46 0.93
N LYS A 132 -23.67 7.70 1.41
CA LYS A 132 -23.34 8.87 0.60
C LYS A 132 -22.34 9.75 1.34
N ILE A 133 -21.66 10.63 0.60
CA ILE A 133 -20.77 11.63 1.18
C ILE A 133 -21.56 12.53 2.14
N PRO A 134 -21.13 12.70 3.40
CA PRO A 134 -21.81 13.61 4.33
C PRO A 134 -21.79 15.06 3.85
N GLU A 135 -22.88 15.80 4.10
CA GLU A 135 -23.16 17.13 3.52
C GLU A 135 -22.02 18.12 3.68
N LYS A 136 -21.36 18.14 4.85
CA LYS A 136 -20.23 19.05 5.11
C LYS A 136 -19.03 18.88 4.19
N TYR A 137 -18.89 17.76 3.48
CA TYR A 137 -17.81 17.52 2.51
C TYR A 137 -18.26 17.73 1.05
N GLN A 138 -19.56 17.82 0.79
CA GLN A 138 -20.10 17.81 -0.57
C GLN A 138 -19.68 19.03 -1.37
N SER A 139 -19.85 20.24 -0.81
CA SER A 139 -19.54 21.47 -1.53
C SER A 139 -18.07 21.58 -1.94
N SER A 140 -17.15 21.21 -1.04
CA SER A 140 -15.72 21.24 -1.33
C SER A 140 -15.32 20.19 -2.37
N ARG A 141 -15.91 18.99 -2.33
CA ARG A 141 -15.69 17.96 -3.35
C ARG A 141 -16.28 18.33 -4.71
N GLN A 142 -17.49 18.86 -4.76
CA GLN A 142 -18.11 19.35 -6.01
C GLN A 142 -17.24 20.43 -6.67
N ASN A 143 -16.75 21.38 -5.85
CA ASN A 143 -15.82 22.40 -6.32
C ASN A 143 -14.54 21.78 -6.90
N LEU A 144 -13.94 20.79 -6.22
CA LEU A 144 -12.77 20.07 -6.75
C LEU A 144 -13.07 19.41 -8.09
N PHE A 145 -14.14 18.60 -8.19
CA PHE A 145 -14.51 17.91 -9.44
C PHE A 145 -14.81 18.88 -10.59
N SER A 146 -15.34 20.07 -10.29
CA SER A 146 -15.50 21.12 -11.31
C SER A 146 -14.15 21.61 -11.86
N LYS A 147 -13.12 21.73 -11.01
CA LYS A 147 -11.76 22.18 -11.38
C LYS A 147 -10.99 21.11 -12.16
N ILE A 148 -11.17 19.83 -11.83
CA ILE A 148 -10.42 18.71 -12.44
C ILE A 148 -11.19 18.01 -13.59
N LYS A 149 -12.27 18.62 -14.09
CA LYS A 149 -13.08 18.08 -15.19
C LYS A 149 -12.26 17.74 -16.44
N CYS A 150 -11.16 18.47 -16.69
CA CYS A 150 -10.24 18.21 -17.80
C CYS A 150 -9.56 16.84 -17.74
N LEU A 151 -9.50 16.19 -16.58
CA LEU A 151 -8.94 14.84 -16.42
C LEU A 151 -9.91 13.73 -16.83
N GLY A 152 -11.16 14.07 -17.21
CA GLY A 152 -12.17 13.08 -17.59
C GLY A 152 -12.65 12.21 -16.41
N VAL A 153 -12.44 12.67 -15.18
CA VAL A 153 -12.86 11.99 -13.95
C VAL A 153 -14.16 12.61 -13.41
N SER A 154 -15.03 11.78 -12.85
CA SER A 154 -16.28 12.19 -12.20
C SER A 154 -16.36 11.62 -10.80
N GLU A 155 -17.18 12.21 -9.94
CA GLU A 155 -17.41 11.67 -8.60
C GLU A 155 -18.13 10.31 -8.66
N ASP A 156 -17.57 9.32 -7.96
CA ASP A 156 -18.14 7.97 -7.84
C ASP A 156 -19.35 7.97 -6.88
N SER A 157 -20.42 8.67 -7.25
CA SER A 157 -21.60 8.89 -6.41
C SER A 157 -22.38 7.63 -6.00
N ASP A 158 -22.23 6.54 -6.76
CA ASP A 158 -22.89 5.25 -6.49
C ASP A 158 -22.10 4.38 -5.49
N PHE A 159 -20.98 4.86 -4.95
CA PHE A 159 -20.08 4.10 -4.07
C PHE A 159 -20.35 4.44 -2.61
N THR A 160 -20.17 3.47 -1.71
CA THR A 160 -20.11 3.73 -0.27
C THR A 160 -18.97 4.69 0.04
N CYS A 161 -19.27 5.78 0.73
CA CYS A 161 -18.30 6.75 1.22
C CYS A 161 -17.64 6.24 2.50
N CYS A 162 -16.32 6.09 2.51
CA CYS A 162 -15.55 5.87 3.72
C CYS A 162 -14.87 7.17 4.18
N ILE A 163 -15.01 7.50 5.46
CA ILE A 163 -14.27 8.56 6.11
C ILE A 163 -13.24 7.94 7.04
N ALA A 164 -11.97 8.16 6.72
CA ALA A 164 -10.85 7.77 7.55
C ALA A 164 -10.38 8.95 8.40
N LYS A 165 -10.63 8.86 9.71
CA LYS A 165 -10.18 9.85 10.69
C LYS A 165 -8.85 9.42 11.28
N CYS A 166 -7.83 10.27 11.17
CA CYS A 166 -6.51 9.99 11.72
C CYS A 166 -5.80 11.27 12.18
N HIS A 167 -4.77 11.11 13.01
CA HIS A 167 -3.88 12.21 13.36
C HIS A 167 -2.54 12.04 12.62
N ALA A 168 -2.10 13.09 11.92
CA ALA A 168 -0.87 13.06 11.13
C ALA A 168 -0.12 14.40 11.19
N LEU A 169 1.16 14.40 10.85
CA LEU A 169 1.95 15.65 10.74
C LEU A 169 1.65 16.40 9.45
N ASP A 170 1.23 15.70 8.40
CA ASP A 170 0.88 16.25 7.11
C ASP A 170 -0.22 15.43 6.43
N GLU A 171 -0.89 16.06 5.47
CA GLU A 171 -2.03 15.54 4.75
C GLU A 171 -1.69 14.32 3.87
N SER A 172 -0.49 14.27 3.28
CA SER A 172 -0.02 13.10 2.53
C SER A 172 0.15 11.89 3.44
N TYR A 173 0.71 12.07 4.63
CA TYR A 173 0.83 10.98 5.60
C TYR A 173 -0.53 10.51 6.14
N ALA A 174 -1.50 11.43 6.28
CA ALA A 174 -2.87 11.08 6.63
C ALA A 174 -3.53 10.19 5.55
N VAL A 175 -3.39 10.56 4.27
CA VAL A 175 -3.93 9.79 3.15
C VAL A 175 -3.26 8.43 3.02
N SER A 176 -1.94 8.37 3.12
CA SER A 176 -1.19 7.11 3.06
C SER A 176 -1.65 6.12 4.14
N GLN A 177 -1.73 6.54 5.40
CA GLN A 177 -2.23 5.69 6.48
C GLN A 177 -3.69 5.27 6.29
N SER A 178 -4.52 6.18 5.75
CA SER A 178 -5.93 5.91 5.50
C SER A 178 -6.13 4.87 4.40
N LEU A 179 -5.38 4.97 3.30
CA LEU A 179 -5.37 3.98 2.22
C LEU A 179 -4.85 2.63 2.70
N GLU A 180 -3.77 2.60 3.49
CA GLU A 180 -3.28 1.35 4.08
C GLU A 180 -4.32 0.65 4.97
N ALA A 181 -5.07 1.42 5.77
CA ALA A 181 -6.16 0.90 6.60
C ALA A 181 -7.30 0.34 5.74
N ILE A 182 -7.64 1.03 4.64
CA ILE A 182 -8.66 0.59 3.69
C ILE A 182 -8.22 -0.67 2.95
N ASP A 183 -6.96 -0.75 2.50
CA ASP A 183 -6.40 -1.94 1.85
C ASP A 183 -6.44 -3.16 2.76
N PHE A 184 -6.20 -2.97 4.05
CA PHE A 184 -6.34 -4.05 5.02
C PHE A 184 -7.79 -4.58 5.09
N ILE A 185 -8.79 -3.68 5.13
CA ILE A 185 -10.22 -4.08 5.11
C ILE A 185 -10.57 -4.77 3.80
N ARG A 186 -10.17 -4.21 2.67
CA ARG A 186 -10.43 -4.75 1.34
C ARG A 186 -9.85 -6.16 1.22
N GLY A 187 -8.62 -6.37 1.69
CA GLY A 187 -8.00 -7.69 1.77
C GLY A 187 -8.80 -8.68 2.64
N ALA A 188 -9.34 -8.25 3.78
CA ALA A 188 -10.19 -9.10 4.61
C ALA A 188 -11.49 -9.47 3.89
N MET A 189 -12.17 -8.49 3.31
CA MET A 189 -13.41 -8.72 2.54
C MET A 189 -13.16 -9.70 1.40
N MET A 190 -12.07 -9.54 0.64
CA MET A 190 -11.68 -10.46 -0.42
C MET A 190 -11.54 -11.91 0.06
N LEU A 191 -10.87 -12.13 1.19
CA LEU A 191 -10.65 -13.47 1.75
C LEU A 191 -11.95 -14.13 2.23
N THR A 192 -12.96 -13.33 2.60
CA THR A 192 -14.26 -13.82 3.08
C THR A 192 -15.23 -14.22 1.97
N ILE A 193 -14.97 -13.82 0.72
CA ILE A 193 -15.81 -14.23 -0.41
C ILE A 193 -15.75 -15.76 -0.55
N SER A 194 -16.91 -16.40 -0.49
CA SER A 194 -17.06 -17.86 -0.48
C SER A 194 -16.70 -18.51 -1.82
N ASN A 195 -16.79 -17.76 -2.93
CA ASN A 195 -16.53 -18.32 -4.25
C ASN A 195 -16.04 -17.28 -5.29
N PRO A 196 -14.73 -16.96 -5.37
CA PRO A 196 -14.18 -16.15 -6.46
C PRO A 196 -14.34 -16.82 -7.85
N LEU A 197 -14.76 -18.09 -7.92
CA LEU A 197 -15.04 -18.83 -9.16
C LEU A 197 -16.46 -18.58 -9.72
N SER A 198 -17.36 -17.98 -8.96
CA SER A 198 -18.75 -17.72 -9.38
C SER A 198 -18.94 -16.40 -10.14
N MET A 199 -17.86 -15.66 -10.40
CA MET A 199 -17.94 -14.36 -11.08
C MET A 199 -18.28 -14.44 -12.59
N GLY A 200 -18.52 -15.64 -13.14
CA GLY A 200 -19.09 -15.83 -14.48
C GLY A 200 -20.42 -16.57 -14.40
N SER A 201 -21.48 -16.03 -15.01
CA SER A 201 -22.69 -16.80 -15.28
C SER A 201 -22.35 -18.02 -16.14
N MET A 202 -23.07 -19.13 -15.93
CA MET A 202 -23.02 -20.31 -16.79
C MET A 202 -23.02 -19.90 -18.27
N GLY A 203 -21.91 -20.13 -18.98
CA GLY A 203 -21.80 -19.90 -20.42
C GLY A 203 -20.83 -18.80 -20.86
N GLU A 204 -20.40 -17.90 -19.96
CA GLU A 204 -19.38 -16.89 -20.29
C GLU A 204 -17.98 -17.37 -19.88
N ILE A 205 -16.98 -17.00 -20.69
CA ILE A 205 -15.55 -17.15 -20.38
C ILE A 205 -15.36 -16.74 -18.91
N ARG A 206 -14.92 -17.69 -18.08
CA ARG A 206 -14.72 -17.48 -16.63
C ARG A 206 -14.08 -16.11 -16.40
N SER A 207 -14.79 -15.20 -15.76
CA SER A 207 -14.32 -13.84 -15.52
C SER A 207 -13.00 -13.89 -14.75
N LYS A 208 -12.00 -13.14 -15.20
CA LYS A 208 -10.71 -13.00 -14.51
C LYS A 208 -10.92 -12.67 -13.04
N ILE A 209 -10.13 -13.26 -12.13
CA ILE A 209 -10.19 -12.81 -10.73
C ILE A 209 -9.73 -11.36 -10.65
N GLN A 210 -10.61 -10.50 -10.16
CA GLN A 210 -10.31 -9.10 -9.86
C GLN A 210 -10.73 -8.80 -8.42
N ASN A 211 -10.18 -7.73 -7.86
CA ASN A 211 -10.67 -7.20 -6.59
C ASN A 211 -12.08 -6.60 -6.81
N PRO A 212 -13.14 -7.15 -6.17
CA PRO A 212 -14.47 -6.56 -6.27
C PRO A 212 -14.63 -5.32 -5.37
N PHE A 213 -13.72 -5.11 -4.42
CA PHE A 213 -13.72 -4.00 -3.48
C PHE A 213 -12.56 -3.07 -3.83
N PHE A 214 -12.73 -2.21 -4.83
CA PHE A 214 -11.76 -1.19 -5.25
C PHE A 214 -12.10 0.20 -4.72
N VAL A 215 -11.09 1.04 -4.60
CA VAL A 215 -11.27 2.44 -4.21
C VAL A 215 -11.63 3.29 -5.43
N GLY A 216 -12.34 4.40 -5.20
CA GLY A 216 -12.71 5.37 -6.23
C GLY A 216 -11.51 6.10 -6.82
N ASN A 217 -11.77 6.91 -7.84
CA ASN A 217 -10.72 7.56 -8.62
C ASN A 217 -9.94 8.67 -7.86
N ILE A 218 -10.59 9.37 -6.93
CA ILE A 218 -10.06 10.57 -6.29
C ILE A 218 -10.29 10.51 -4.77
N HIS A 219 -9.21 10.69 -4.02
CA HIS A 219 -9.23 10.81 -2.57
C HIS A 219 -8.88 12.23 -2.15
N THR A 220 -9.53 12.70 -1.08
CA THR A 220 -9.37 14.09 -0.59
C THR A 220 -9.14 14.11 0.91
N ALA A 221 -8.27 15.00 1.37
CA ALA A 221 -8.02 15.25 2.78
C ALA A 221 -8.77 16.52 3.24
N HIS A 222 -9.48 16.41 4.36
CA HIS A 222 -10.28 17.48 4.94
C HIS A 222 -9.96 17.67 6.42
N PHE A 223 -10.26 18.86 6.92
CA PHE A 223 -10.36 19.12 8.35
C PHE A 223 -11.67 18.58 8.93
N PRO A 224 -11.79 18.48 10.26
CA PRO A 224 -13.02 17.98 10.91
C PRO A 224 -14.29 18.79 10.58
N ASP A 225 -14.14 20.06 10.26
CA ASP A 225 -15.22 20.99 9.90
C ASP A 225 -15.84 20.74 8.50
N GLY A 226 -15.17 20.00 7.61
CA GLY A 226 -15.63 19.74 6.25
C GLY A 226 -14.77 20.39 5.16
N ASN A 227 -13.97 21.40 5.52
CA ASN A 227 -13.13 22.12 4.59
C ASN A 227 -11.99 21.23 4.09
N MET A 228 -11.67 21.31 2.80
CA MET A 228 -10.48 20.64 2.26
C MET A 228 -9.23 21.27 2.86
N VAL A 229 -8.23 20.44 3.18
CA VAL A 229 -6.94 20.93 3.67
C VAL A 229 -6.26 21.83 2.63
N ASN A 230 -6.38 21.45 1.35
CA ASN A 230 -5.90 22.20 0.22
C ASN A 230 -6.76 21.88 -1.00
N GLU A 231 -7.45 22.89 -1.54
CA GLU A 231 -8.38 22.72 -2.68
C GLU A 231 -7.73 22.29 -3.99
N ASN A 232 -6.40 22.40 -4.08
CA ASN A 232 -5.62 22.03 -5.27
C ASN A 232 -4.86 20.71 -5.07
N LEU A 233 -5.02 20.05 -3.93
CA LEU A 233 -4.35 18.79 -3.62
C LEU A 233 -5.38 17.65 -3.52
N TYR A 234 -5.14 16.60 -4.30
CA TYR A 234 -5.93 15.39 -4.34
C TYR A 234 -5.05 14.22 -4.75
N TRP A 235 -5.46 13.01 -4.38
CA TRP A 235 -4.75 11.78 -4.74
C TRP A 235 -5.57 11.04 -5.78
N TYR A 236 -4.95 10.81 -6.94
CA TYR A 236 -5.60 10.21 -8.10
C TYR A 236 -5.11 8.78 -8.32
N GLU A 237 -6.04 7.85 -8.44
CA GLU A 237 -5.77 6.45 -8.78
C GLU A 237 -5.52 6.30 -10.28
N GLN A 238 -4.25 6.31 -10.70
CA GLN A 238 -3.87 6.28 -12.12
C GLN A 238 -4.36 5.02 -12.87
N GLU A 239 -4.40 3.88 -12.19
CA GLU A 239 -4.90 2.62 -12.75
C GLU A 239 -6.43 2.47 -12.60
N TYR A 240 -7.14 3.51 -12.15
CA TYR A 240 -8.59 3.46 -11.97
C TYR A 240 -9.30 3.18 -13.29
N ARG A 241 -10.17 2.18 -13.23
CA ARG A 241 -11.13 1.86 -14.28
C ARG A 241 -12.45 1.61 -13.57
N LYS A 242 -13.50 2.37 -13.92
CA LYS A 242 -14.83 2.14 -13.37
C LYS A 242 -15.27 0.72 -13.74
N ARG A 243 -15.51 -0.12 -12.72
CA ARG A 243 -16.00 -1.49 -12.84
C ARG A 243 -17.40 -1.58 -12.22
N LYS A 244 -18.07 -2.72 -12.41
CA LYS A 244 -19.37 -2.98 -11.77
C LYS A 244 -19.22 -2.95 -10.25
N LEU A 245 -20.16 -2.29 -9.57
CA LEU A 245 -20.25 -2.28 -8.11
C LEU A 245 -20.35 -3.69 -7.56
N SER A 246 -19.69 -3.93 -6.42
CA SER A 246 -19.86 -5.17 -5.69
C SER A 246 -21.17 -5.15 -4.92
N THR A 247 -22.06 -6.07 -5.26
CA THR A 247 -23.27 -6.41 -4.50
C THR A 247 -23.05 -7.66 -3.63
N LEU A 248 -21.80 -8.10 -3.48
CA LEU A 248 -21.46 -9.30 -2.74
C LEU A 248 -21.81 -9.13 -1.26
N LYS A 249 -22.49 -10.13 -0.70
CA LYS A 249 -22.72 -10.22 0.73
C LYS A 249 -21.40 -10.45 1.47
N LEU A 250 -21.16 -9.69 2.52
CA LEU A 250 -19.97 -9.80 3.39
C LEU A 250 -20.20 -10.83 4.50
N GLU A 251 -20.68 -12.02 4.15
CA GLU A 251 -20.94 -13.09 5.12
C GLU A 251 -19.63 -13.55 5.79
N GLY A 252 -19.60 -13.59 7.12
CA GLY A 252 -18.41 -13.96 7.89
C GLY A 252 -17.27 -12.94 7.88
N PHE A 253 -17.42 -11.79 7.21
CA PHE A 253 -16.41 -10.72 7.21
C PHE A 253 -16.12 -10.22 8.61
N GLU A 254 -17.17 -9.96 9.39
CA GLU A 254 -17.04 -9.42 10.75
C GLU A 254 -16.27 -10.39 11.66
N ASP A 255 -16.66 -11.66 11.68
CA ASP A 255 -15.99 -12.70 12.48
C ASP A 255 -14.53 -12.90 12.06
N PHE A 256 -14.27 -12.91 10.74
CA PHE A 256 -12.92 -13.02 10.20
C PHE A 256 -12.07 -11.81 10.59
N PHE A 257 -12.60 -10.60 10.43
CA PHE A 257 -11.92 -9.36 10.76
C PHE A 257 -11.58 -9.30 12.25
N GLU A 258 -12.54 -9.59 13.14
CA GLU A 258 -12.31 -9.61 14.59
C GLU A 258 -11.30 -10.69 14.99
N SER A 259 -11.33 -11.87 14.33
CA SER A 259 -10.32 -12.91 14.54
C SER A 259 -8.91 -12.40 14.21
N VAL A 260 -8.74 -11.74 13.06
CA VAL A 260 -7.45 -11.13 12.68
C VAL A 260 -7.06 -10.03 13.64
N MET A 261 -7.97 -9.13 14.02
CA MET A 261 -7.66 -8.04 14.95
C MET A 261 -7.29 -8.54 16.35
N SER A 262 -7.85 -9.67 16.79
CA SER A 262 -7.48 -10.31 18.05
C SER A 262 -6.01 -10.74 18.08
N LEU A 263 -5.43 -11.10 16.91
CA LEU A 263 -4.01 -11.44 16.80
C LEU A 263 -3.10 -10.26 17.15
N ASN A 264 -3.52 -9.02 16.93
CA ASN A 264 -2.68 -7.87 17.29
C ASN A 264 -2.35 -7.85 18.80
N LYS A 265 -3.28 -8.37 19.62
CA LYS A 265 -3.10 -8.50 21.08
C LYS A 265 -2.40 -9.81 21.45
N LYS A 266 -2.77 -10.92 20.80
CA LYS A 266 -2.29 -12.27 21.18
C LYS A 266 -0.94 -12.63 20.57
N ASN A 267 -0.72 -12.23 19.32
CA ASN A 267 0.43 -12.60 18.51
C ASN A 267 0.74 -11.55 17.43
N LYS A 268 1.38 -10.46 17.87
CA LYS A 268 1.70 -9.32 17.00
C LYS A 268 2.53 -9.72 15.78
N GLY A 269 3.41 -10.71 15.89
CA GLY A 269 4.21 -11.19 14.77
C GLY A 269 3.37 -11.80 13.64
N ILE A 270 2.42 -12.67 13.98
CA ILE A 270 1.48 -13.25 13.00
C ILE A 270 0.54 -12.18 12.46
N PHE A 271 0.02 -11.29 13.32
CA PHE A 271 -0.83 -10.18 12.90
C PHE A 271 -0.16 -9.31 11.82
N LEU A 272 1.09 -8.91 12.03
CA LEU A 272 1.83 -8.09 11.07
C LEU A 272 2.04 -8.82 9.73
N ALA A 273 2.33 -10.12 9.77
CA ALA A 273 2.45 -10.95 8.58
C ALA A 273 1.13 -11.03 7.79
N ILE A 274 0.03 -11.36 8.46
CA ILE A 274 -1.30 -11.44 7.84
C ILE A 274 -1.75 -10.08 7.30
N SER A 275 -1.57 -9.01 8.08
CA SER A 275 -1.90 -7.64 7.67
C SER A 275 -1.18 -7.25 6.38
N LYS A 276 0.10 -7.59 6.27
CA LYS A 276 0.90 -7.35 5.07
C LYS A 276 0.41 -8.15 3.87
N ILE A 277 0.07 -9.43 4.07
CA ILE A 277 -0.52 -10.25 3.01
C ILE A 277 -1.85 -9.68 2.55
N MET A 278 -2.74 -9.27 3.47
CA MET A 278 -4.06 -8.72 3.15
C MET A 278 -3.97 -7.41 2.37
N LYS A 279 -3.16 -6.45 2.81
CA LYS A 279 -2.92 -5.18 2.08
C LYS A 279 -2.30 -5.44 0.72
N GLY A 280 -1.32 -6.31 0.67
CA GLY A 280 -0.65 -6.65 -0.59
C GLY A 280 -1.59 -7.37 -1.58
N LEU A 281 -2.51 -8.19 -1.08
CA LEU A 281 -3.54 -8.84 -1.88
C LEU A 281 -4.49 -7.82 -2.53
N SER A 282 -5.03 -6.86 -1.79
CA SER A 282 -5.93 -5.85 -2.38
C SER A 282 -5.25 -5.09 -3.51
N LEU A 283 -4.02 -4.62 -3.27
CA LEU A 283 -3.21 -3.88 -4.23
C LEU A 283 -2.76 -4.73 -5.44
N ALA A 284 -2.51 -6.02 -5.24
CA ALA A 284 -2.20 -6.92 -6.35
C ALA A 284 -3.40 -7.06 -7.27
N PHE A 285 -4.57 -7.38 -6.71
CA PHE A 285 -5.79 -7.67 -7.46
C PHE A 285 -6.51 -6.43 -8.03
N ASP A 286 -6.06 -5.23 -7.67
CA ASP A 286 -6.45 -3.99 -8.36
C ASP A 286 -5.88 -3.91 -9.77
N ASN A 287 -4.72 -4.52 -10.00
CA ASN A 287 -4.07 -4.52 -11.30
C ASN A 287 -4.81 -5.40 -12.32
N GLN A 288 -4.78 -5.02 -13.60
CA GLN A 288 -5.46 -5.77 -14.67
C GLN A 288 -4.65 -6.96 -15.20
N SER A 289 -3.33 -6.92 -15.08
CA SER A 289 -2.43 -7.94 -15.59
C SER A 289 -2.30 -9.10 -14.59
N ASP A 290 -2.73 -10.29 -15.01
CA ASP A 290 -2.63 -11.51 -14.20
C ASP A 290 -1.17 -11.85 -13.86
N SER A 291 -0.26 -11.60 -14.79
CA SER A 291 1.18 -11.68 -14.60
C SER A 291 1.67 -10.79 -13.45
N LEU A 292 1.26 -9.52 -13.44
CA LEU A 292 1.63 -8.57 -12.39
C LEU A 292 1.02 -8.94 -11.04
N LYS A 293 -0.21 -9.48 -11.01
CA LYS A 293 -0.82 -10.02 -9.79
C LYS A 293 0.06 -11.12 -9.19
N ILE A 294 0.46 -12.12 -9.98
CA ILE A 294 1.33 -13.22 -9.51
C ILE A 294 2.66 -12.67 -8.97
N ILE A 295 3.31 -11.76 -9.70
CA ILE A 295 4.59 -11.16 -9.30
C ILE A 295 4.45 -10.42 -7.97
N LYS A 296 3.44 -9.56 -7.83
CA LYS A 296 3.18 -8.79 -6.60
C LYS A 296 2.93 -9.72 -5.42
N ILE A 297 2.07 -10.73 -5.58
CA ILE A 297 1.77 -11.72 -4.53
C ILE A 297 3.03 -12.48 -4.10
N TRP A 298 3.88 -12.89 -5.06
CA TRP A 298 5.15 -13.55 -4.74
C TRP A 298 6.09 -12.63 -3.96
N ALA A 299 6.22 -11.37 -4.37
CA ALA A 299 7.06 -10.40 -3.67
C ALA A 299 6.60 -10.20 -2.21
N ILE A 300 5.29 -10.11 -1.97
CA ILE A 300 4.72 -10.01 -0.62
C ILE A 300 5.08 -11.24 0.22
N LEU A 301 4.97 -12.44 -0.34
CA LEU A 301 5.33 -13.67 0.37
C LEU A 301 6.83 -13.78 0.65
N ASP A 302 7.67 -13.42 -0.32
CA ASP A 302 9.12 -13.35 -0.14
C ASP A 302 9.48 -12.40 1.00
N GLU A 303 8.80 -11.24 1.08
CA GLU A 303 9.02 -10.23 2.12
C GLU A 303 8.50 -10.66 3.51
N VAL A 304 7.34 -11.30 3.57
CA VAL A 304 6.71 -11.73 4.84
C VAL A 304 7.48 -12.88 5.51
N PHE A 305 7.94 -13.83 4.70
CA PHE A 305 8.54 -15.07 5.20
C PHE A 305 10.07 -15.11 5.02
N ASN A 306 10.66 -14.07 4.41
CA ASN A 306 12.09 -13.97 4.11
C ASN A 306 12.64 -15.28 3.50
N ILE A 307 11.99 -15.71 2.41
CA ILE A 307 12.08 -17.07 1.86
C ILE A 307 13.31 -17.23 0.98
N LYS A 308 14.06 -18.33 1.17
CA LYS A 308 14.99 -18.81 0.13
C LYS A 308 14.20 -19.55 -0.94
N GLN A 309 14.66 -19.49 -2.18
CA GLN A 309 13.92 -19.89 -3.39
C GLN A 309 13.08 -21.20 -3.31
N PHE A 310 13.50 -22.23 -2.59
CA PHE A 310 12.79 -23.53 -2.52
C PHE A 310 11.81 -23.66 -1.33
N GLU A 311 11.76 -22.69 -0.41
CA GLU A 311 11.03 -22.80 0.87
C GLU A 311 9.52 -22.51 0.75
N MET A 312 9.09 -21.79 -0.30
CA MET A 312 7.71 -21.29 -0.45
C MET A 312 6.67 -22.41 -0.60
N ARG A 313 7.01 -23.48 -1.33
CA ARG A 313 6.18 -24.69 -1.47
C ARG A 313 5.75 -25.22 -0.10
N LYS A 314 6.69 -25.33 0.83
CA LYS A 314 6.47 -25.96 2.13
C LYS A 314 5.65 -25.07 3.06
N ILE A 315 5.89 -23.77 2.96
CA ILE A 315 5.16 -22.75 3.72
C ILE A 315 3.69 -22.75 3.29
N LEU A 316 3.41 -22.49 2.02
CA LEU A 316 2.03 -22.38 1.54
C LEU A 316 1.24 -23.70 1.65
N SER A 317 1.92 -24.85 1.55
CA SER A 317 1.26 -26.16 1.66
C SER A 317 1.13 -26.71 3.08
N TYR A 318 1.57 -25.97 4.11
CA TYR A 318 1.62 -26.48 5.48
C TYR A 318 0.25 -26.90 6.03
N PHE A 319 -0.80 -26.14 5.73
CA PHE A 319 -2.16 -26.39 6.21
C PHE A 319 -3.01 -27.18 5.20
N ILE A 320 -2.42 -27.64 4.09
CA ILE A 320 -3.11 -28.50 3.13
C ILE A 320 -3.15 -29.93 3.66
N ASP A 321 -4.27 -30.61 3.41
CA ASP A 321 -4.39 -32.05 3.64
C ASP A 321 -3.21 -32.83 3.01
N GLY A 322 -2.66 -33.79 3.77
CA GLY A 322 -1.47 -34.56 3.40
C GLY A 322 -1.60 -35.26 2.05
N SER A 323 -2.81 -35.69 1.69
CA SER A 323 -3.10 -36.32 0.39
C SER A 323 -2.88 -35.40 -0.82
N LYS A 324 -3.03 -34.08 -0.63
CA LYS A 324 -2.92 -33.05 -1.68
C LYS A 324 -1.68 -32.18 -1.57
N LYS A 325 -0.92 -32.32 -0.47
CA LYS A 325 0.24 -31.49 -0.15
C LYS A 325 1.33 -31.54 -1.23
N ASN A 326 1.65 -32.72 -1.73
CA ASN A 326 2.67 -32.88 -2.78
C ASN A 326 2.23 -32.22 -4.09
N LEU A 327 1.01 -32.53 -4.55
CA LEU A 327 0.42 -31.95 -5.75
C LEU A 327 0.38 -30.41 -5.67
N ALA A 328 -0.10 -29.87 -4.56
CA ALA A 328 -0.14 -28.44 -4.34
C ALA A 328 1.25 -27.82 -4.42
N GLY A 329 2.24 -28.49 -3.84
CA GLY A 329 3.61 -28.04 -3.88
C GLY A 329 4.23 -28.05 -5.28
N ASP A 330 3.86 -29.01 -6.12
CA ASP A 330 4.34 -29.10 -7.50
C ASP A 330 3.70 -27.99 -8.36
N ILE A 331 2.41 -27.70 -8.15
CA ILE A 331 1.71 -26.56 -8.77
C ILE A 331 2.40 -25.24 -8.36
N LEU A 332 2.70 -25.03 -7.08
CA LEU A 332 3.39 -23.82 -6.60
C LEU A 332 4.79 -23.66 -7.22
N SER A 333 5.49 -24.78 -7.43
CA SER A 333 6.80 -24.79 -8.09
C SER A 333 6.68 -24.42 -9.56
N SER A 334 5.62 -24.91 -10.23
CA SER A 334 5.30 -24.53 -11.61
C SER A 334 4.98 -23.04 -11.74
N ILE A 335 4.11 -22.49 -10.86
CA ILE A 335 3.77 -21.05 -10.81
C ILE A 335 5.03 -20.22 -10.64
N ARG A 336 5.91 -20.61 -9.70
CA ARG A 336 7.18 -19.93 -9.47
C ARG A 336 8.09 -19.96 -10.69
N ASN A 337 8.28 -21.12 -11.33
CA ASN A 337 9.12 -21.23 -12.51
C ASN A 337 8.56 -20.39 -13.66
N SER A 338 7.23 -20.37 -13.80
CA SER A 338 6.54 -19.52 -14.76
C SER A 338 6.75 -18.05 -14.49
N ARG A 339 6.90 -17.60 -13.23
CA ARG A 339 7.20 -16.19 -12.89
C ARG A 339 8.41 -15.65 -13.64
N ASN A 340 9.49 -16.43 -13.75
CA ASN A 340 10.68 -15.98 -14.47
C ASN A 340 10.38 -15.82 -15.97
N SER A 341 9.62 -16.75 -16.57
CA SER A 341 9.17 -16.63 -17.96
C SER A 341 8.17 -15.49 -18.18
N ILE A 342 7.28 -15.25 -17.22
CA ILE A 342 6.28 -14.18 -17.20
C ILE A 342 6.95 -12.81 -17.07
N ALA A 343 7.98 -12.68 -16.23
CA ALA A 343 8.76 -11.45 -16.10
C ALA A 343 9.53 -11.10 -17.38
N HIS A 344 9.77 -12.09 -18.24
CA HIS A 344 10.40 -11.93 -19.56
C HIS A 344 9.39 -11.94 -20.72
N ASP A 345 8.10 -11.79 -20.43
CA ASP A 345 7.01 -11.66 -21.42
C ASP A 345 6.93 -12.78 -22.47
N ILE A 346 7.39 -13.99 -22.10
CA ILE A 346 7.25 -15.18 -22.95
C ILE A 346 5.77 -15.56 -22.96
N LYS A 347 5.13 -15.54 -24.14
CA LYS A 347 3.71 -15.84 -24.40
C LYS A 347 3.19 -17.06 -23.63
N SER A 348 2.77 -16.86 -22.39
CA SER A 348 2.02 -17.84 -21.62
C SER A 348 0.55 -17.68 -21.97
N SER A 349 -0.17 -18.79 -22.15
CA SER A 349 -1.60 -18.72 -22.44
C SER A 349 -2.34 -18.09 -21.23
N GLN A 350 -3.18 -17.10 -21.49
CA GLN A 350 -3.89 -16.34 -20.46
C GLN A 350 -4.78 -17.23 -19.56
N ILE A 351 -5.27 -18.35 -20.10
CA ILE A 351 -6.05 -19.37 -19.39
C ILE A 351 -5.20 -20.09 -18.32
N SER A 352 -3.89 -20.25 -18.53
CA SER A 352 -2.99 -20.84 -17.54
C SER A 352 -2.81 -19.92 -16.33
N LEU A 353 -2.66 -18.61 -16.57
CA LEU A 353 -2.40 -17.62 -15.51
C LEU A 353 -3.60 -17.42 -14.56
N ASP A 354 -4.83 -17.40 -15.09
CA ASP A 354 -6.03 -17.29 -14.25
C ASP A 354 -6.17 -18.49 -13.29
N HIS A 355 -5.95 -19.72 -13.76
CA HIS A 355 -5.95 -20.90 -12.90
C HIS A 355 -4.85 -20.87 -11.84
N GLN A 356 -3.64 -20.41 -12.21
CA GLN A 356 -2.54 -20.25 -11.27
C GLN A 356 -2.87 -19.23 -10.18
N LEU A 357 -3.46 -18.09 -10.54
CA LEU A 357 -3.91 -17.06 -9.60
C LEU A 357 -4.99 -17.57 -8.66
N ARG A 358 -5.97 -18.32 -9.17
CA ARG A 358 -7.03 -18.95 -8.36
C ARG A 358 -6.42 -19.88 -7.34
N PHE A 359 -5.58 -20.79 -7.80
CA PHE A 359 -4.92 -21.76 -6.94
C PHE A 359 -4.13 -21.05 -5.84
N LEU A 360 -3.35 -20.04 -6.21
CA LEU A 360 -2.57 -19.25 -5.28
C LEU A 360 -3.45 -18.50 -4.25
N PHE A 361 -4.50 -17.82 -4.71
CA PHE A 361 -5.41 -17.12 -3.81
C PHE A 361 -6.00 -18.08 -2.74
N GLU A 362 -6.40 -19.27 -3.15
CA GLU A 362 -6.88 -20.31 -2.21
C GLU A 362 -5.80 -20.77 -1.24
N GLN A 363 -4.54 -20.92 -1.68
CA GLN A 363 -3.44 -21.25 -0.77
C GLN A 363 -3.19 -20.16 0.27
N LEU A 364 -3.29 -18.89 -0.14
CA LEU A 364 -3.15 -17.77 0.79
C LEU A 364 -4.29 -17.72 1.80
N LYS A 365 -5.52 -17.97 1.34
CA LYS A 365 -6.69 -18.07 2.22
C LYS A 365 -6.50 -19.18 3.25
N GLN A 366 -6.08 -20.37 2.82
CA GLN A 366 -5.80 -21.50 3.72
C GLN A 366 -4.66 -21.19 4.69
N LEU A 367 -3.59 -20.56 4.22
CA LEU A 367 -2.48 -20.11 5.06
C LEU A 367 -2.94 -19.15 6.15
N ILE A 368 -3.66 -18.10 5.78
CA ILE A 368 -4.13 -17.07 6.72
C ILE A 368 -5.09 -17.68 7.75
N VAL A 369 -6.08 -18.45 7.30
CA VAL A 369 -7.03 -19.14 8.19
C VAL A 369 -6.30 -20.13 9.11
N GLY A 370 -5.32 -20.86 8.57
CA GLY A 370 -4.49 -21.78 9.34
C GLY A 370 -3.68 -21.07 10.42
N LEU A 371 -3.05 -19.93 10.09
CA LEU A 371 -2.29 -19.11 11.04
C LEU A 371 -3.19 -18.53 12.15
N ILE A 372 -4.40 -18.07 11.82
CA ILE A 372 -5.39 -17.61 12.81
C ILE A 372 -5.80 -18.75 13.73
N LYS A 373 -6.22 -19.90 13.18
CA LYS A 373 -6.69 -21.05 13.98
C LYS A 373 -5.61 -21.67 14.86
N ASN A 374 -4.34 -21.49 14.50
CA ASN A 374 -3.19 -22.05 15.20
C ASN A 374 -2.33 -20.95 15.85
N GLU A 375 -2.91 -19.79 16.16
CA GLU A 375 -2.20 -18.62 16.70
C GLU A 375 -1.40 -18.91 17.97
N SER A 376 -1.86 -19.86 18.79
CA SER A 376 -1.22 -20.31 20.02
C SER A 376 -0.06 -21.29 19.80
N ARG A 377 0.00 -21.93 18.63
CA ARG A 377 1.04 -22.92 18.30
C ARG A 377 2.34 -22.28 17.84
N PHE A 378 2.31 -21.05 17.37
CA PHE A 378 3.49 -20.34 16.86
C PHE A 378 3.68 -19.04 17.62
N LYS A 379 4.83 -18.77 18.21
CA LYS A 379 5.14 -17.49 18.86
C LYS A 379 5.47 -16.39 17.85
N SER A 380 5.83 -16.77 16.62
CA SER A 380 6.18 -15.84 15.55
C SER A 380 6.03 -16.46 14.16
N ILE A 381 6.04 -15.60 13.13
CA ILE A 381 6.08 -16.05 11.73
C ILE A 381 7.35 -16.85 11.41
N SER A 382 8.47 -16.51 12.05
CA SER A 382 9.75 -17.21 11.92
C SER A 382 9.71 -18.62 12.50
N GLU A 383 8.96 -18.83 13.59
CA GLU A 383 8.77 -20.16 14.18
C GLU A 383 7.86 -21.02 13.30
N TYR A 384 6.75 -20.46 12.82
CA TYR A 384 5.90 -21.12 11.83
C TYR A 384 6.72 -21.56 10.61
N LYS A 385 7.54 -20.66 10.05
CA LYS A 385 8.45 -20.97 8.94
C LYS A 385 9.34 -22.17 9.27
N LYS A 386 10.02 -22.17 10.43
CA LYS A 386 10.90 -23.28 10.84
C LYS A 386 10.15 -24.61 10.88
N LEU A 387 8.98 -24.64 11.50
CA LEU A 387 8.16 -25.84 11.60
C LEU A 387 7.67 -26.32 10.23
N ALA A 388 7.24 -25.40 9.37
CA ALA A 388 6.82 -25.74 8.01
C ALA A 388 7.93 -26.38 7.19
N LEU A 389 9.18 -25.97 7.43
CA LEU A 389 10.36 -26.54 6.77
C LEU A 389 10.83 -27.88 7.36
N MET A 390 10.44 -28.22 8.60
CA MET A 390 10.89 -29.43 9.30
C MET A 390 10.11 -30.71 8.95
N ILE A 391 8.81 -30.60 8.63
CA ILE A 391 7.88 -31.75 8.50
C ILE A 391 8.31 -32.81 7.46
N GLU A 392 9.19 -32.50 6.50
CA GLU A 392 9.68 -33.49 5.52
C GLU A 392 10.96 -34.24 5.95
N LYS A 393 11.67 -33.84 7.02
CA LYS A 393 12.88 -34.57 7.46
C LYS A 393 12.57 -35.95 8.07
N THR A 394 11.31 -36.25 8.34
CA THR A 394 10.84 -37.47 8.99
C THR A 394 10.12 -38.46 8.07
N THR A 395 10.08 -38.20 6.75
CA THR A 395 9.38 -39.04 5.76
C THR A 395 10.27 -39.47 4.60
N HIS A 396 11.55 -39.73 4.87
CA HIS A 396 12.44 -40.43 3.96
C HIS A 396 13.06 -41.64 4.66
#